data_AF-A0A4Q5QDI5-F1
#
_entry.id   AF-A0A4Q5QDI5-F1
#
_cell.length_a   1.000
_cell.length_b   1.000
_cell.length_c   1.000
_cell.angle_alpha   90.00
_cell.angle_beta   90.00
_cell.angle_gamma   90.00
#
_symmetry.space_group_name_H-M   'P 1'
#
loop_
_entity.id
_entity.type
_entity.pdbx_description
1 polymer ?
#
loop_
_entity_poly.entity_id
_entity_poly.type
_entity_poly.pdbx_seq_one_letter_code
_entity_poly.pdbx_strand_id
1 'polypeptide(L)'
;MRSGITVFFRDFLQVTRMQSEAEMTTALSKSLLRTIQAHAGDLPEDIATGWRKKLDGIALRRPEFDEDQLFADLFGAHGTEAIRGTYVEQLAAVRLDGQSFRFDRNALPAAGPQKFRTSEGIEITVPEAAAETFEKVKDGDTYVITIRTTSIVQK
;
A
#
# COMPACT_ATOMS: atom_id res chain seq x y z
N MET A 1 52.58 14.80 -11.81
CA MET A 1 51.14 15.11 -11.83
C MET A 1 50.36 13.93 -12.40
N ARG A 2 49.76 13.08 -11.56
CA ARG A 2 48.86 12.00 -11.98
C ARG A 2 47.82 11.78 -10.88
N SER A 3 46.77 12.60 -10.85
CA SER A 3 45.66 12.49 -9.90
C SER A 3 44.32 12.81 -10.57
N GLY A 4 44.14 12.35 -11.81
CA GLY A 4 42.96 12.63 -12.63
C GLY A 4 42.06 11.42 -12.93
N ILE A 5 42.52 10.20 -12.64
CA ILE A 5 41.79 8.98 -13.04
C ILE A 5 40.81 8.52 -11.95
N THR A 6 41.06 8.85 -10.68
CA THR A 6 40.24 8.34 -9.55
C THR A 6 38.89 9.05 -9.38
N VAL A 7 38.71 10.25 -9.94
CA VAL A 7 37.44 10.99 -9.85
C VAL A 7 36.46 10.54 -10.93
N PHE A 8 36.96 10.18 -12.13
CA PHE A 8 36.12 9.70 -13.23
C PHE A 8 35.41 8.37 -12.91
N PHE A 9 36.05 7.48 -12.16
CA PHE A 9 35.43 6.23 -11.72
C PHE A 9 34.44 6.41 -10.57
N ARG A 10 34.42 7.56 -9.87
CA ARG A 10 33.45 7.82 -8.80
C ARG A 10 32.05 8.12 -9.35
N ASP A 11 31.98 8.80 -10.49
CA ASP A 11 30.72 9.08 -11.17
C ASP A 11 30.24 7.90 -12.04
N PHE A 12 31.17 7.08 -12.58
CA PHE A 12 30.83 5.84 -13.28
C PHE A 12 30.41 4.71 -12.33
N LEU A 13 31.02 4.63 -11.15
CA LEU A 13 30.51 3.88 -10.00
C LEU A 13 29.55 4.77 -9.21
N GLN A 14 28.61 5.41 -9.90
CA GLN A 14 27.25 5.49 -9.37
C GLN A 14 26.83 4.06 -9.10
N VAL A 15 27.28 3.54 -7.94
CA VAL A 15 26.60 2.56 -7.14
C VAL A 15 25.21 3.14 -7.03
N THR A 16 24.36 2.77 -7.99
CA THR A 16 22.93 2.93 -7.88
C THR A 16 22.66 2.19 -6.60
N ARG A 17 22.54 2.94 -5.50
CA ARG A 17 22.48 2.39 -4.15
C ARG A 17 21.41 1.31 -4.24
N MET A 18 21.82 0.03 -4.11
CA MET A 18 20.85 -1.06 -4.05
C MET A 18 19.92 -0.64 -2.92
N GLN A 19 18.67 -0.34 -3.27
CA GLN A 19 17.68 -0.02 -2.26
C GLN A 19 17.67 -1.21 -1.31
N SER A 20 17.62 -0.94 -0.01
CA SER A 20 17.35 -2.00 0.95
C SER A 20 15.94 -2.57 0.69
N GLU A 21 15.69 -3.81 1.09
CA GLU A 21 14.35 -4.42 1.02
C GLU A 21 13.28 -3.54 1.69
N ALA A 22 13.66 -2.83 2.76
CA ALA A 22 12.84 -1.84 3.45
C ALA A 22 12.48 -0.63 2.56
N GLU A 23 13.48 -0.07 1.86
CA GLU A 23 13.29 1.06 0.94
C GLU A 23 12.42 0.66 -0.25
N MET A 24 12.65 -0.54 -0.81
CA MET A 24 11.83 -1.08 -1.91
C MET A 24 10.38 -1.32 -1.46
N THR A 25 10.17 -1.90 -0.27
CA THR A 25 8.83 -2.13 0.30
C THR A 25 8.10 -0.80 0.54
N THR A 26 8.81 0.22 1.03
CA THR A 26 8.25 1.57 1.23
C THR A 26 7.91 2.24 -0.10
N ALA A 27 8.77 2.11 -1.11
CA ALA A 27 8.56 2.67 -2.44
C ALA A 27 7.35 2.01 -3.13
N LEU A 28 7.24 0.69 -3.03
CA LEU A 28 6.08 -0.08 -3.49
C LEU A 28 4.79 0.38 -2.80
N SER A 29 4.82 0.58 -1.50
CA SER A 29 3.65 1.05 -0.75
C SER A 29 3.17 2.42 -1.24
N LYS A 30 4.09 3.30 -1.64
CA LYS A 30 3.77 4.61 -2.21
C LYS A 30 3.23 4.50 -3.64
N SER A 31 3.77 3.61 -4.48
CA SER A 31 3.26 3.40 -5.84
C SER A 31 1.84 2.83 -5.82
N LEU A 32 1.56 1.89 -4.91
CA LEU A 32 0.22 1.34 -4.68
C LEU A 32 -0.76 2.43 -4.22
N LEU A 33 -0.38 3.24 -3.24
CA LEU A 33 -1.23 4.35 -2.77
C LEU A 33 -1.62 5.29 -3.92
N ARG A 34 -0.66 5.67 -4.77
CA ARG A 34 -0.92 6.56 -5.92
C ARG A 34 -1.83 5.91 -6.95
N THR A 35 -1.61 4.64 -7.24
CA THR A 35 -2.46 3.86 -8.16
C THR A 35 -3.90 3.82 -7.64
N ILE A 36 -4.09 3.53 -6.35
CA ILE A 36 -5.42 3.46 -5.73
C ILE A 36 -6.08 4.84 -5.69
N GLN A 37 -5.34 5.90 -5.41
CA GLN A 37 -5.87 7.27 -5.41
C GLN A 37 -6.32 7.72 -6.81
N ALA A 38 -5.59 7.34 -7.85
CA ALA A 38 -5.95 7.65 -9.24
C ALA A 38 -7.26 6.97 -9.67
N HIS A 39 -7.54 5.79 -9.14
CA HIS A 39 -8.69 4.94 -9.51
C HIS A 39 -9.68 4.73 -8.35
N ALA A 40 -9.70 5.64 -7.37
CA ALA A 40 -10.49 5.47 -6.15
C ALA A 40 -12.01 5.41 -6.42
N GLY A 41 -12.46 6.01 -7.52
CA GLY A 41 -13.87 5.96 -7.96
C GLY A 41 -14.27 4.63 -8.60
N ASP A 42 -13.33 3.87 -9.14
CA ASP A 42 -13.57 2.61 -9.86
C ASP A 42 -13.31 1.38 -8.98
N LEU A 43 -12.61 1.58 -7.87
CA LEU A 43 -12.25 0.51 -6.93
C LEU A 43 -13.33 0.32 -5.85
N PRO A 44 -13.65 -0.94 -5.51
CA PRO A 44 -14.49 -1.20 -4.34
C PRO A 44 -13.80 -0.73 -3.06
N GLU A 45 -14.61 -0.39 -2.07
CA GLU A 45 -14.16 0.27 -0.83
C GLU A 45 -13.15 -0.58 -0.02
N ASP A 46 -13.25 -1.90 -0.13
CA ASP A 46 -12.34 -2.87 0.49
C ASP A 46 -10.91 -2.79 -0.08
N ILE A 47 -10.75 -2.37 -1.34
CA ILE A 47 -9.46 -2.07 -1.94
C ILE A 47 -9.08 -0.62 -1.63
N ALA A 48 -9.97 0.34 -1.89
CA ALA A 48 -9.66 1.77 -1.74
C ALA A 48 -9.17 2.13 -0.32
N THR A 49 -9.78 1.54 0.70
CA THR A 49 -9.44 1.81 2.12
C THR A 49 -8.70 0.66 2.80
N GLY A 50 -8.91 -0.57 2.36
CA GLY A 50 -8.37 -1.79 2.97
C GLY A 50 -7.08 -2.34 2.34
N TRP A 51 -6.53 -1.70 1.30
CA TRP A 51 -5.35 -2.20 0.58
C TRP A 51 -4.14 -2.48 1.47
N ARG A 52 -3.92 -1.72 2.55
CA ARG A 52 -2.78 -1.94 3.48
C ARG A 52 -2.89 -3.30 4.18
N LYS A 53 -4.09 -3.64 4.65
CA LYS A 53 -4.38 -4.94 5.29
C LYS A 53 -4.27 -6.08 4.27
N LYS A 54 -4.76 -5.85 3.04
CA LYS A 54 -4.57 -6.83 1.95
C LYS A 54 -3.08 -7.02 1.63
N LEU A 55 -2.31 -5.95 1.55
CA LEU A 55 -0.87 -5.98 1.26
C LEU A 55 -0.10 -6.76 2.34
N ASP A 56 -0.36 -6.53 3.62
CA ASP A 56 0.26 -7.33 4.70
C ASP A 56 -0.12 -8.82 4.60
N GLY A 57 -1.39 -9.13 4.32
CA GLY A 57 -1.84 -10.50 4.09
C GLY A 57 -1.20 -11.17 2.87
N ILE A 58 -0.87 -10.39 1.83
CA ILE A 58 -0.12 -10.88 0.66
C ILE A 58 1.35 -11.11 1.06
N ALA A 59 2.00 -10.14 1.67
CA ALA A 59 3.39 -10.25 2.11
C ALA A 59 3.63 -11.40 3.11
N LEU A 60 2.63 -11.76 3.92
CA LEU A 60 2.68 -12.92 4.81
C LEU A 60 2.66 -14.25 4.05
N ARG A 61 1.85 -14.35 3.00
CA ARG A 61 1.68 -15.58 2.19
C ARG A 61 2.77 -15.71 1.12
N ARG A 62 3.22 -14.59 0.58
CA ARG A 62 4.21 -14.45 -0.48
C ARG A 62 5.27 -13.45 -0.01
N PRO A 63 6.37 -13.93 0.60
CA PRO A 63 7.40 -13.04 1.10
C PRO A 63 8.20 -12.37 -0.02
N GLU A 64 8.16 -12.90 -1.24
CA GLU A 64 8.83 -12.33 -2.41
C GLU A 64 7.86 -11.49 -3.24
N PHE A 65 8.31 -10.31 -3.64
CA PHE A 65 7.61 -9.43 -4.55
C PHE A 65 7.70 -9.96 -5.98
N ASP A 66 6.53 -10.12 -6.60
CA ASP A 66 6.35 -10.34 -8.01
C ASP A 66 5.26 -9.37 -8.50
N GLU A 67 5.56 -8.63 -9.56
CA GLU A 67 4.73 -7.53 -10.04
C GLU A 67 3.33 -7.99 -10.47
N ASP A 68 3.27 -9.05 -11.27
CA ASP A 68 2.04 -9.56 -11.86
C ASP A 68 1.19 -10.27 -10.80
N GLN A 69 1.82 -11.03 -9.91
CA GLN A 69 1.14 -11.72 -8.82
C GLN A 69 0.62 -10.73 -7.78
N LEU A 70 1.39 -9.70 -7.42
CA LEU A 70 0.91 -8.68 -6.49
C LEU A 70 -0.29 -7.94 -7.08
N PHE A 71 -0.25 -7.60 -8.36
CA PHE A 71 -1.38 -6.97 -9.04
C PHE A 71 -2.63 -7.86 -8.98
N ALA A 72 -2.49 -9.13 -9.33
CA ALA A 72 -3.57 -10.10 -9.31
C ALA A 72 -4.13 -10.33 -7.89
N ASP A 73 -3.27 -10.45 -6.88
CA ASP A 73 -3.69 -10.68 -5.49
C ASP A 73 -4.35 -9.44 -4.86
N LEU A 74 -3.93 -8.22 -5.25
CA LEU A 74 -4.45 -6.98 -4.68
C LEU A 74 -5.73 -6.49 -5.37
N PHE A 75 -5.73 -6.46 -6.70
CA PHE A 75 -6.83 -5.91 -7.49
C PHE A 75 -7.79 -6.98 -8.00
N GLY A 76 -7.31 -8.22 -8.23
CA GLY A 76 -8.14 -9.34 -8.66
C GLY A 76 -9.04 -9.01 -9.84
N ALA A 77 -10.33 -9.33 -9.70
CA ALA A 77 -11.36 -9.05 -10.71
C ALA A 77 -11.61 -7.56 -10.98
N HIS A 78 -11.11 -6.67 -10.11
CA HIS A 78 -11.22 -5.22 -10.26
C HIS A 78 -9.99 -4.60 -10.96
N GLY A 79 -8.98 -5.40 -11.32
CA GLY A 79 -7.80 -4.94 -12.03
C GLY A 79 -8.08 -4.70 -13.51
N THR A 80 -8.56 -3.52 -13.87
CA THR A 80 -8.73 -3.11 -15.28
C THR A 80 -7.39 -2.82 -15.95
N GLU A 81 -7.36 -2.79 -17.29
CA GLU A 81 -6.15 -2.38 -18.03
C GLU A 81 -5.69 -0.96 -17.68
N ALA A 82 -6.63 -0.06 -17.37
CA ALA A 82 -6.32 1.30 -16.92
C ALA A 82 -5.59 1.31 -15.57
N ILE A 83 -6.07 0.52 -14.59
CA ILE A 83 -5.43 0.36 -13.28
C ILE A 83 -4.06 -0.30 -13.44
N ARG A 84 -3.95 -1.32 -14.31
CA ARG A 84 -2.69 -1.98 -14.63
C ARG A 84 -1.68 -1.01 -15.24
N GLY A 85 -2.09 -0.19 -16.21
CA GLY A 85 -1.24 0.82 -16.83
C GLY A 85 -0.68 1.79 -15.81
N THR A 86 -1.54 2.33 -14.93
CA THR A 86 -1.10 3.21 -13.85
C THR A 86 -0.18 2.50 -12.86
N TYR A 87 -0.47 1.26 -12.48
CA TYR A 87 0.36 0.48 -11.58
C TYR A 87 1.79 0.29 -12.12
N VAL A 88 1.91 -0.17 -13.37
CA VAL A 88 3.21 -0.37 -14.05
C VAL A 88 3.97 0.95 -14.14
N GLU A 89 3.29 2.04 -14.52
CA GLU A 89 3.89 3.39 -14.57
C GLU A 89 4.41 3.84 -13.20
N GLN A 90 3.64 3.62 -12.13
CA GLN A 90 4.05 3.99 -10.77
C GLN A 90 5.20 3.12 -10.26
N LEU A 91 5.31 1.86 -10.65
CA LEU A 91 6.46 1.00 -10.33
C LEU A 91 7.73 1.43 -11.07
N ALA A 92 7.62 1.70 -12.37
CA ALA A 92 8.73 2.20 -13.17
C ALA A 92 9.24 3.55 -12.63
N ALA A 93 8.35 4.43 -12.18
CA ALA A 93 8.72 5.71 -11.58
C ALA A 93 9.56 5.57 -10.30
N VAL A 94 9.43 4.46 -9.57
CA VAL A 94 10.24 4.14 -8.37
C VAL A 94 11.36 3.13 -8.65
N ARG A 95 11.57 2.77 -9.93
CA ARG A 95 12.56 1.78 -10.40
C ARG A 95 12.39 0.40 -9.77
N LEU A 96 11.15 0.00 -9.52
CA LEU A 96 10.81 -1.35 -9.05
C LEU A 96 10.34 -2.28 -10.19
N ASP A 97 10.23 -1.75 -11.40
CA ASP A 97 9.95 -2.53 -12.60
C ASP A 97 11.02 -3.60 -12.80
N GLY A 98 10.60 -4.85 -12.97
CA GLY A 98 11.50 -5.98 -13.15
C GLY A 98 12.41 -6.31 -11.96
N GLN A 99 12.21 -5.68 -10.80
CA GLN A 99 12.93 -6.04 -9.58
C GLN A 99 12.21 -7.15 -8.82
N SER A 100 12.98 -8.07 -8.24
CA SER A 100 12.49 -9.05 -7.27
C SER A 100 13.18 -8.80 -5.95
N PHE A 101 12.39 -8.69 -4.88
CA PHE A 101 12.89 -8.45 -3.53
C PHE A 101 11.97 -9.09 -2.50
N ARG A 102 12.46 -9.29 -1.29
CA ARG A 102 11.64 -9.77 -0.19
C ARG A 102 10.93 -8.60 0.50
N PHE A 103 9.64 -8.73 0.80
CA PHE A 103 8.93 -7.74 1.61
C PHE A 103 9.57 -7.62 2.99
N ASP A 104 9.96 -6.40 3.37
CA ASP A 104 10.25 -6.09 4.76
C ASP A 104 8.95 -5.75 5.48
N ARG A 105 8.51 -6.67 6.35
CA ARG A 105 7.26 -6.52 7.10
C ARG A 105 7.24 -5.31 8.02
N ASN A 106 8.39 -4.81 8.46
CA ASN A 106 8.48 -3.60 9.28
C ASN A 106 8.39 -2.32 8.43
N ALA A 107 8.64 -2.42 7.12
CA ALA A 107 8.54 -1.32 6.17
C ALA A 107 7.21 -1.28 5.41
N LEU A 108 6.33 -2.27 5.63
CA LEU A 108 4.97 -2.24 5.13
C LEU A 108 4.21 -1.05 5.74
N PRO A 109 3.26 -0.48 4.99
CA PRO A 109 2.53 0.67 5.47
C PRO A 109 1.65 0.20 6.62
N ALA A 110 1.94 0.70 7.82
CA ALA A 110 1.07 0.54 8.98
C ALA A 110 -0.38 0.83 8.56
N ALA A 111 -1.32 0.03 9.05
CA ALA A 111 -2.73 0.28 8.85
C ALA A 111 -3.10 1.51 9.69
N GLY A 112 -2.68 2.69 9.23
CA GLY A 112 -2.86 3.95 9.92
C GLY A 112 -4.34 4.22 10.20
N PRO A 113 -4.63 5.23 11.05
CA PRO A 113 -5.97 5.46 11.53
C PRO A 113 -6.97 5.59 10.37
N GLN A 114 -7.96 4.70 10.36
CA GLN A 114 -8.98 4.68 9.32
C GLN A 114 -10.01 5.78 9.62
N LYS A 115 -10.24 6.66 8.66
CA LYS A 115 -11.25 7.73 8.75
C LYS A 115 -12.42 7.39 7.85
N PHE A 116 -13.62 7.39 8.43
CA PHE A 116 -14.87 7.18 7.73
C PHE A 116 -15.77 8.40 7.93
N ARG A 117 -16.55 8.72 6.89
CA ARG A 117 -17.61 9.72 6.96
C ARG A 117 -18.87 9.10 6.42
N THR A 118 -19.92 9.06 7.23
CA THR A 118 -21.23 8.56 6.79
C THR A 118 -21.98 9.63 5.98
N SER A 119 -23.00 9.21 5.23
CA SER A 119 -23.87 10.12 4.47
C SER A 119 -24.60 11.12 5.37
N GLU A 120 -24.83 10.74 6.63
CA GLU A 120 -25.46 11.55 7.68
C GLU A 120 -24.46 12.54 8.34
N GLY A 121 -23.19 12.53 7.91
CA GLY A 121 -22.16 13.44 8.42
C GLY A 121 -21.46 12.96 9.70
N ILE A 122 -21.60 11.69 10.07
CA ILE A 122 -20.89 11.12 11.23
C ILE A 122 -19.45 10.81 10.83
N GLU A 123 -18.49 11.39 11.54
CA GLU A 123 -17.06 11.13 11.34
C GLU A 123 -16.55 10.10 12.35
N ILE A 124 -15.94 9.03 11.85
CA ILE A 124 -15.39 7.95 12.67
C ILE A 124 -13.90 7.85 12.36
N THR A 125 -13.06 8.08 13.38
CA THR A 125 -11.62 7.84 13.29
C THR A 125 -11.27 6.63 14.14
N VAL A 126 -10.88 5.54 13.48
CA VAL A 126 -10.46 4.30 14.12
C VAL A 126 -8.94 4.32 14.21
N PRO A 127 -8.34 4.44 15.42
CA PRO A 127 -6.90 4.32 15.58
C PRO A 127 -6.44 2.90 15.22
N GLU A 128 -5.20 2.76 14.75
CA GLU A 128 -4.64 1.45 14.37
C GLU A 128 -4.75 0.40 15.50
N ALA A 129 -4.48 0.82 16.74
CA ALA A 129 -4.61 -0.02 17.92
C ALA A 129 -6.05 -0.54 18.18
N ALA A 130 -7.07 0.02 17.52
CA ALA A 130 -8.47 -0.37 17.61
C ALA A 130 -8.99 -1.05 16.33
N ALA A 131 -8.12 -1.41 15.39
CA ALA A 131 -8.54 -2.02 14.13
C ALA A 131 -9.25 -3.38 14.33
N GLU A 132 -8.92 -4.12 15.39
CA GLU A 132 -9.55 -5.42 15.72
C GLU A 132 -10.91 -5.27 16.41
N THR A 133 -11.21 -4.10 16.98
CA THR A 133 -12.47 -3.83 17.67
C THR A 133 -13.50 -3.13 16.78
N PHE A 134 -13.11 -2.79 15.54
CA PHE A 134 -13.93 -2.11 14.56
C PHE A 134 -14.25 -3.04 13.38
N GLU A 135 -15.53 -3.16 13.06
CA GLU A 135 -16.01 -3.93 11.92
C GLU A 135 -17.04 -3.11 11.15
N LYS A 136 -16.95 -3.15 9.82
CA LYS A 136 -17.95 -2.54 8.93
C LYS A 136 -18.41 -3.56 7.91
N VAL A 137 -19.71 -3.80 7.89
CA VAL A 137 -20.35 -4.73 6.96
C VAL A 137 -21.43 -3.98 6.19
N LYS A 138 -21.51 -4.21 4.88
CA LYS A 138 -22.63 -3.72 4.07
C LYS A 138 -23.80 -4.68 4.21
N ASP A 139 -24.95 -4.17 4.62
CA ASP A 139 -26.20 -4.91 4.78
C ASP A 139 -27.28 -4.27 3.89
N GLY A 140 -27.45 -4.83 2.68
CA GLY A 140 -28.31 -4.25 1.64
C GLY A 140 -27.84 -2.85 1.22
N ASP A 141 -28.74 -1.87 1.36
CA ASP A 141 -28.47 -0.45 1.09
C ASP A 141 -27.89 0.31 2.31
N THR A 142 -27.61 -0.40 3.41
CA THR A 142 -27.12 0.21 4.65
C THR A 142 -25.73 -0.32 5.01
N TYR A 143 -25.03 0.43 5.87
CA TYR A 143 -23.77 -0.01 6.46
C TYR A 143 -23.97 -0.22 7.96
N VAL A 144 -23.59 -1.40 8.45
CA VAL A 144 -23.54 -1.72 9.87
C VAL A 144 -22.11 -1.53 10.35
N ILE A 145 -21.93 -0.62 11.31
CA ILE A 145 -20.65 -0.35 11.95
C ILE A 145 -20.70 -0.91 13.38
N THR A 146 -19.82 -1.86 13.68
CA THR A 146 -19.71 -2.48 15.00
C THR A 146 -18.43 -2.04 15.68
N ILE A 147 -18.56 -1.48 16.89
CA ILE A 147 -17.43 -1.11 17.75
C ILE A 147 -17.53 -1.90 19.04
N ARG A 148 -16.58 -2.80 19.29
CA ARG A 148 -16.50 -3.60 20.52
C ARG A 148 -15.63 -2.87 21.54
N THR A 149 -16.23 -2.39 22.62
CA THR A 149 -15.51 -1.68 23.70
C THR A 149 -15.91 -2.20 25.07
N THR A 150 -15.00 -2.12 26.04
CA THR A 150 -15.26 -2.49 27.43
C THR A 150 -15.96 -1.38 28.21
N SER A 151 -15.83 -0.12 27.78
CA SER A 151 -16.49 1.03 28.38
C SER A 151 -16.75 2.15 27.36
N ILE A 152 -17.76 2.97 27.64
CA ILE A 152 -18.10 4.16 26.86
C ILE A 152 -18.10 5.33 27.82
N VAL A 153 -17.41 6.42 27.46
CA VAL A 153 -17.40 7.67 28.22
C VAL A 153 -18.05 8.74 27.36
N GLN A 154 -19.10 9.38 27.87
CA GLN A 154 -19.69 10.56 27.24
C GLN A 154 -18.83 11.78 27.60
N LYS A 155 -18.36 12.51 26.59
CA LYS A 155 -17.68 13.79 26.74
C LYS A 155 -18.61 14.93 26.39
#